data_AF-A0A4Y7U8V7-F1
#
_entry.id   AF-A0A4Y7U8V7-F1
#
_cell.length_a   1.000
_cell.length_b   1.000
_cell.length_c   1.000
_cell.angle_alpha   90.00
_cell.angle_beta   90.00
_cell.angle_gamma   90.00
#
_symmetry.space_group_name_H-M   'P 1'
#
loop_
_entity.id
_entity.type
_entity.pdbx_description
1 polymer ?
#
loop_
_entity_poly.entity_id
_entity_poly.type
_entity_poly.pdbx_seq_one_letter_code
_entity_poly.pdbx_strand_id
1 'polypeptide(L)'
;MDNKVLVYDNQHGFSRFLTKIFGEVYDFKIFKKFDNNFDFDSFENEYLLAFFVLYSEKNLFDFMKIYRKGVPLVVCSFNEELLHQFESITDINVINTSKCKQSLVNEFQIYLYTYVEV
;
A
#
# COMPACT_ATOMS: atom_id res chain seq x y z
N MET A 1 6.36 6.58 -19.19
CA MET A 1 6.16 7.07 -17.82
C MET A 1 6.35 5.85 -16.95
N ASP A 2 7.38 5.86 -16.11
CA ASP A 2 7.68 4.72 -15.24
C ASP A 2 6.79 4.87 -14.00
N ASN A 3 5.57 4.36 -14.09
CA ASN A 3 4.61 4.44 -13.00
C ASN A 3 5.09 3.54 -11.84
N LYS A 4 4.87 4.00 -10.61
CA LYS A 4 5.51 3.46 -9.41
C LYS A 4 4.52 2.74 -8.52
N VAL A 5 5.04 1.93 -7.60
CA VAL A 5 4.25 1.37 -6.50
C VAL A 5 4.46 2.22 -5.25
N LEU A 6 3.40 2.83 -4.75
CA LEU A 6 3.45 3.58 -3.51
C LEU A 6 3.43 2.62 -2.31
N VAL A 7 4.28 2.88 -1.33
CA VAL A 7 4.24 2.21 -0.02
C VAL A 7 4.18 3.27 1.07
N TYR A 8 3.02 3.41 1.71
CA TYR A 8 2.91 4.17 2.94
C TYR A 8 3.24 3.24 4.11
N ASP A 9 4.34 3.52 4.81
CA ASP A 9 4.79 2.79 5.99
C ASP A 9 5.51 3.76 6.94
N ASN A 10 4.83 4.11 8.04
CA ASN A 10 5.40 5.02 9.04
C ASN A 10 6.43 4.35 9.98
N GLN A 11 6.58 3.02 9.97
CA GLN A 11 7.52 2.26 10.82
C GLN A 11 8.67 1.57 10.06
N HIS A 12 8.69 1.58 8.73
CA HIS A 12 9.75 1.03 7.85
C HIS A 12 9.89 -0.49 7.83
N GLY A 13 9.04 -1.22 8.53
CA GLY A 13 9.11 -2.68 8.57
C GLY A 13 8.79 -3.30 7.22
N PHE A 14 7.64 -2.92 6.66
CA PHE A 14 7.11 -3.49 5.43
C PHE A 14 7.74 -2.89 4.19
N SER A 15 8.03 -1.59 4.18
CA SER A 15 8.70 -0.96 3.05
C SER A 15 10.08 -1.57 2.77
N ARG A 16 10.86 -1.88 3.83
CA ARG A 16 12.14 -2.61 3.71
C ARG A 16 11.95 -4.03 3.23
N PHE A 17 10.94 -4.73 3.75
CA PHE A 17 10.61 -6.09 3.35
C PHE A 17 10.27 -6.17 1.85
N LEU A 18 9.38 -5.30 1.37
CA LEU A 18 8.98 -5.23 -0.04
C LEU A 18 10.14 -4.90 -0.95
N THR A 19 10.89 -3.84 -0.63
CA THR A 19 12.05 -3.42 -1.43
C THR A 19 13.10 -4.52 -1.53
N LYS A 20 13.34 -5.27 -0.44
CA LYS A 20 14.30 -6.37 -0.44
C LYS A 20 13.90 -7.54 -1.34
N ILE A 21 12.61 -7.84 -1.42
CA ILE A 21 12.12 -9.03 -2.14
C ILE A 21 11.80 -8.70 -3.60
N PHE A 22 11.28 -7.50 -3.84
CA PHE A 22 10.65 -7.13 -5.11
C PHE A 22 11.31 -5.90 -5.78
N GLY A 23 12.24 -5.22 -5.12
CA GLY A 23 12.81 -3.95 -5.59
C GLY A 23 13.73 -4.04 -6.82
N GLU A 24 14.11 -5.24 -7.25
CA GLU A 24 14.80 -5.45 -8.54
C GLU A 24 13.83 -5.34 -9.73
N VAL A 25 12.53 -5.52 -9.50
CA VAL A 25 11.50 -5.58 -10.54
C VAL A 25 10.57 -4.37 -10.50
N TYR A 26 10.23 -3.88 -9.30
CA TYR A 26 9.27 -2.78 -9.13
C TYR A 26 9.93 -1.54 -8.49
N ASP A 27 9.59 -0.35 -9.01
CA ASP A 27 9.99 0.93 -8.42
C ASP A 27 9.04 1.31 -7.28
N PHE A 28 9.54 1.17 -6.04
CA PHE A 28 8.78 1.51 -4.84
C PHE A 28 9.05 2.95 -4.39
N LYS A 29 7.99 3.74 -4.26
CA LYS A 29 8.02 5.06 -3.64
C LYS A 29 7.49 5.00 -2.21
N ILE A 30 8.39 5.20 -1.24
CA ILE A 30 8.09 5.01 0.19
C ILE A 30 7.74 6.34 0.85
N PHE A 31 6.63 6.39 1.58
CA PHE A 31 6.17 7.54 2.35
C PHE A 31 5.93 7.18 3.82
N LYS A 32 6.27 8.10 4.73
CA LYS A 32 5.97 7.98 6.18
C LYS A 32 4.77 8.82 6.60
N LYS A 33 4.49 9.85 5.82
CA LYS A 33 3.45 10.87 5.98
C LYS A 33 3.30 11.57 4.64
N PHE A 34 2.12 12.11 4.36
CA PHE A 34 1.94 13.04 3.27
C PHE A 34 2.02 14.47 3.81
N ASP A 35 3.05 15.21 3.39
CA ASP A 35 3.15 16.64 3.68
C ASP A 35 2.32 17.48 2.70
N ASN A 36 2.31 18.79 2.92
CA ASN A 36 1.50 19.72 2.12
C ASN A 36 2.01 19.89 0.69
N ASN A 37 3.19 19.37 0.36
CA ASN A 37 3.78 19.46 -0.98
C ASN A 37 3.57 18.18 -1.79
N PHE A 38 2.90 17.17 -1.22
CA PHE A 38 2.56 15.97 -1.96
C PHE A 38 1.51 16.31 -3.02
N ASP A 39 1.84 16.04 -4.28
CA ASP A 39 0.95 16.28 -5.41
C ASP A 39 -0.12 15.18 -5.47
N PHE A 40 -1.32 15.50 -5.00
CA PHE A 40 -2.47 14.60 -5.05
C PHE A 40 -3.24 14.69 -6.36
N ASP A 41 -2.89 15.61 -7.25
CA ASP A 41 -3.54 15.81 -8.55
C ASP A 41 -2.87 14.94 -9.62
N SER A 42 -1.56 14.73 -9.51
CA SER A 42 -0.80 13.80 -10.37
C SER A 42 -0.89 12.33 -9.95
N PHE A 43 -1.51 12.02 -8.80
CA PHE A 43 -1.43 10.72 -8.12
C PHE A 43 -1.73 9.51 -9.03
N GLU A 44 -2.85 9.55 -9.77
CA GLU A 44 -3.26 8.47 -10.68
C GLU A 44 -2.31 8.28 -11.87
N ASN A 45 -1.61 9.34 -12.27
CA ASN A 45 -0.63 9.30 -13.34
C ASN A 45 0.76 8.84 -12.87
N GLU A 46 1.04 8.92 -11.56
CA GLU A 46 2.34 8.56 -10.98
C GLU A 46 2.38 7.12 -10.44
N TYR A 47 1.26 6.61 -9.94
CA TYR A 47 1.23 5.34 -9.21
C TYR A 47 0.25 4.34 -9.83
N LEU A 48 0.68 3.08 -9.94
CA LEU A 48 -0.17 1.96 -10.40
C LEU A 48 -0.88 1.24 -9.25
N LEU A 49 -0.30 1.31 -8.06
CA LEU A 49 -0.75 0.58 -6.88
C LEU A 49 -0.25 1.29 -5.62
N ALA A 50 -1.06 1.29 -4.58
CA ALA A 50 -0.68 1.80 -3.27
C ALA A 50 -0.89 0.76 -2.16
N PHE A 51 0.20 0.36 -1.52
CA PHE A 51 0.18 -0.38 -0.26
C PHE A 51 0.16 0.61 0.91
N PHE A 52 -0.86 0.51 1.77
CA PHE A 52 -1.03 1.37 2.93
C PHE A 52 -0.94 0.58 4.23
N VAL A 53 0.20 0.66 4.91
CA VAL A 53 0.45 -0.11 6.13
C VAL A 53 -0.07 0.64 7.35
N LEU A 54 -1.11 0.09 7.97
CA LEU A 54 -1.75 0.62 9.16
C LEU A 54 -1.27 -0.09 10.42
N TYR A 55 -0.65 0.68 11.32
CA TYR A 55 -0.28 0.22 12.66
C TYR A 55 -1.26 0.70 13.74
N SER A 56 -2.04 1.73 13.43
CA SER A 56 -3.07 2.30 14.31
C SER A 56 -4.03 3.19 13.53
N GLU A 57 -5.17 3.53 14.12
CA GLU A 57 -6.16 4.46 13.56
C GLU A 57 -5.61 5.88 13.30
N LYS A 58 -4.51 6.27 13.96
CA LYS A 58 -3.88 7.58 13.74
C LYS A 58 -3.44 7.80 12.29
N ASN A 59 -3.24 6.71 11.54
CA ASN A 59 -2.84 6.75 10.14
C ASN A 59 -4.03 6.91 9.16
N LEU A 60 -5.27 6.85 9.64
CA LEU A 60 -6.47 6.95 8.80
C LEU A 60 -6.59 8.30 8.10
N PHE A 61 -6.14 9.40 8.74
CA PHE A 61 -6.17 10.71 8.09
C PHE A 61 -5.29 10.76 6.83
N ASP A 62 -4.14 10.09 6.83
CA ASP A 62 -3.29 10.01 5.64
C ASP A 62 -3.89 9.06 4.59
N PHE A 63 -4.53 7.96 5.02
CA PHE A 63 -5.26 7.06 4.12
C PHE A 63 -6.35 7.82 3.35
N MET A 64 -7.14 8.64 4.03
CA MET A 64 -8.23 9.42 3.42
C MET A 64 -7.75 10.40 2.34
N LYS A 65 -6.47 10.81 2.34
CA LYS A 65 -5.93 11.71 1.31
C LYS A 65 -5.73 11.02 -0.04
N ILE A 66 -5.51 9.71 -0.04
CA ILE A 66 -5.28 8.92 -1.26
C ILE A 66 -6.47 8.02 -1.63
N TYR A 67 -7.41 7.82 -0.72
CA TYR A 67 -8.64 7.08 -0.99
C TYR A 67 -9.43 7.73 -2.14
N ARG A 68 -9.89 6.90 -3.09
CA ARG A 68 -10.62 7.29 -4.32
C ARG A 68 -9.85 8.21 -5.28
N LYS A 69 -8.51 8.20 -5.24
CA LYS A 69 -7.66 8.91 -6.19
C LYS A 69 -7.32 8.09 -7.45
N GLY A 70 -8.21 7.18 -7.87
CA GLY A 70 -8.05 6.38 -9.10
C GLY A 70 -7.05 5.22 -9.02
N VAL A 71 -6.17 5.18 -8.00
CA VAL A 71 -5.17 4.11 -7.84
C VAL A 71 -5.74 2.99 -6.95
N PRO A 72 -5.58 1.70 -7.34
CA PRO A 72 -5.90 0.56 -6.50
C PRO A 72 -5.20 0.63 -5.13
N LEU A 73 -5.96 0.37 -4.06
CA LEU A 73 -5.48 0.43 -2.69
C LEU A 73 -5.48 -0.96 -2.04
N VAL A 74 -4.38 -1.26 -1.35
CA VAL A 74 -4.25 -2.43 -0.49
C VAL A 74 -3.88 -1.98 0.90
N VAL A 75 -4.79 -2.18 1.86
CA VAL A 75 -4.57 -1.88 3.27
C VAL A 75 -3.92 -3.07 3.96
N CYS A 76 -2.79 -2.83 4.61
CA CYS A 76 -2.02 -3.88 5.27
C CYS A 76 -2.02 -3.62 6.78
N SER A 77 -2.48 -4.56 7.60
CA SER A 77 -2.43 -4.42 9.06
C SER A 77 -2.31 -5.76 9.78
N PHE A 78 -1.68 -5.76 10.96
CA PHE A 78 -1.68 -6.90 11.88
C PHE A 78 -2.86 -6.81 12.86
N ASN A 79 -3.52 -5.65 12.92
CA ASN A 79 -4.71 -5.43 13.74
C ASN A 79 -5.93 -5.89 12.93
N GLU A 80 -6.46 -7.06 13.28
CA GLU A 80 -7.62 -7.66 12.60
C GLU A 80 -8.88 -6.81 12.72
N GLU A 81 -9.11 -6.17 13.87
CA GLU A 81 -10.27 -5.29 14.06
C GLU A 81 -10.22 -4.11 13.09
N LEU A 82 -9.05 -3.49 12.94
CA LEU A 82 -8.85 -2.42 11.97
C LEU A 82 -9.01 -2.93 10.54
N LEU A 83 -8.47 -4.10 10.21
CA LEU A 83 -8.56 -4.71 8.88
C LEU A 83 -10.01 -5.00 8.48
N HIS A 84 -10.82 -5.54 9.41
CA HIS A 84 -12.24 -5.84 9.20
C HIS A 84 -13.07 -4.60 8.83
N GLN A 85 -12.68 -3.41 9.32
CA GLN A 85 -13.35 -2.17 8.91
C GLN A 85 -13.18 -1.91 7.41
N PHE A 86 -12.04 -2.28 6.82
CA PHE A 86 -11.74 -2.11 5.40
C PHE A 86 -12.32 -3.21 4.51
N GLU A 87 -12.49 -4.43 5.01
CA GLU A 87 -13.10 -5.55 4.25
C GLU A 87 -14.51 -5.24 3.75
N SER A 88 -15.24 -4.36 4.45
CA SER A 88 -16.57 -3.93 4.06
C SER A 88 -16.59 -2.93 2.89
N ILE A 89 -15.42 -2.41 2.49
CA ILE A 89 -15.28 -1.38 1.47
C ILE A 89 -14.87 -2.03 0.15
N THR A 90 -15.76 -1.98 -0.85
CA THR A 90 -15.67 -2.80 -2.07
C THR A 90 -14.46 -2.51 -2.95
N ASP A 91 -13.91 -1.30 -2.89
CA ASP A 91 -12.77 -0.82 -3.69
C ASP A 91 -11.43 -0.89 -2.92
N ILE A 92 -11.39 -1.54 -1.76
CA ILE A 92 -10.18 -1.71 -0.95
C ILE A 92 -9.85 -3.19 -0.79
N ASN A 93 -8.63 -3.54 -1.15
CA ASN A 93 -8.07 -4.85 -0.83
C ASN A 93 -7.41 -4.83 0.54
N VAL A 94 -7.30 -5.98 1.20
CA VAL A 94 -6.69 -6.09 2.52
C VAL A 94 -5.65 -7.21 2.61
N ILE A 95 -4.58 -6.97 3.38
CA ILE A 95 -3.57 -7.96 3.76
C ILE A 95 -3.45 -8.00 5.29
N ASN A 96 -3.70 -9.17 5.88
CA ASN A 96 -3.37 -9.42 7.29
C ASN A 96 -1.86 -9.67 7.41
N THR A 97 -1.14 -8.72 8.02
CA THR A 97 0.33 -8.75 8.13
C THR A 97 0.85 -9.62 9.27
N SER A 98 -0.01 -10.25 10.06
CA SER A 98 0.37 -11.25 11.08
C SER A 98 0.74 -12.61 10.48
N LYS A 99 0.43 -12.84 9.19
CA LYS A 99 0.69 -14.10 8.49
C LYS A 99 2.19 -14.39 8.37
N CYS A 100 2.53 -15.66 8.14
CA CYS A 100 3.91 -16.06 7.95
C CYS A 100 4.52 -15.41 6.70
N LYS A 101 5.86 -15.26 6.69
CA LYS A 101 6.60 -14.61 5.61
C LYS A 101 6.20 -15.09 4.21
N GLN A 102 6.10 -16.41 4.00
CA GLN A 102 5.77 -16.97 2.68
C GLN A 102 4.36 -16.57 2.22
N SER A 103 3.38 -16.57 3.13
CA SER A 103 2.02 -16.12 2.81
C SER A 103 2.01 -14.65 2.40
N LEU A 104 2.75 -13.81 3.13
CA LEU A 104 2.86 -12.38 2.81
C LEU A 104 3.50 -12.16 1.44
N VAL A 105 4.60 -12.86 1.13
CA VAL A 105 5.23 -12.78 -0.21
C VAL A 105 4.21 -13.11 -1.29
N ASN A 106 3.47 -14.20 -1.15
CA ASN A 106 2.48 -14.61 -2.14
C ASN A 106 1.37 -13.56 -2.30
N GLU A 107 0.85 -12.99 -1.20
CA GLU A 107 -0.20 -11.97 -1.25
C GLU A 107 0.28 -10.67 -1.91
N PHE A 108 1.45 -10.16 -1.53
CA PHE A 108 2.02 -8.98 -2.19
C PHE A 108 2.26 -9.21 -3.68
N GLN A 109 2.77 -10.39 -4.05
CA GLN A 109 3.01 -10.74 -5.44
C GLN A 109 1.73 -10.79 -6.27
N ILE A 110 0.62 -11.32 -5.71
CA ILE A 110 -0.68 -11.33 -6.39
C ILE A 110 -1.09 -9.90 -6.76
N TYR A 111 -1.02 -8.95 -5.82
CA TYR A 111 -1.42 -7.57 -6.10
C TYR A 111 -0.47 -6.84 -7.04
N LEU A 112 0.85 -7.06 -6.90
CA LEU A 112 1.84 -6.51 -7.82
C LEU A 112 1.58 -7.00 -9.25
N TYR A 113 1.40 -8.31 -9.44
CA TYR A 113 1.07 -8.87 -10.75
C TYR A 113 -0.25 -8.30 -11.29
N THR A 114 -1.30 -8.26 -10.47
CA THR A 114 -2.64 -7.83 -10.88
C THR A 114 -2.71 -6.36 -11.33
N TYR A 115 -1.91 -5.48 -10.72
CA TYR A 115 -2.04 -4.03 -10.94
C TYR A 115 -0.85 -3.38 -11.64
N VAL A 116 0.30 -4.03 -11.69
CA VAL A 116 1.54 -3.45 -12.25
C VAL A 116 1.97 -4.12 -13.55
N GLU A 117 1.66 -5.40 -13.74
CA GLU A 117 2.08 -6.17 -14.93
C GLU A 117 0.98 -6.36 -15.98
N VAL A 118 -0.24 -5.85 -15.73
CA VAL A 118 -1.40 -5.97 -16.63
C VAL A 118 -1.46 -4.87 -17.68
#